data_AF-A0A4S0S5K5-F1
#
_entry.id   AF-A0A4S0S5K5-F1
#
_cell.length_a   1.000
_cell.length_b   1.000
_cell.length_c   1.000
_cell.angle_alpha   90.00
_cell.angle_beta   90.00
_cell.angle_gamma   90.00
#
_symmetry.space_group_name_H-M   'P 1'
#
loop_
_entity.id
_entity.type
_entity.pdbx_description
1 polymer ?
#
loop_
_entity_poly.entity_id
_entity_poly.type
_entity_poly.pdbx_seq_one_letter_code
_entity_poly.pdbx_strand_id
1 'polypeptide(L)'
;MAFVPLIVAAIAAWYFLGDASGGIVRFFGTIGATACLAVLFFAIRMLTIPAKMHAESMQTIAILETKLSALSAVPDKKQQRLDLARLAEIGREVRRRCAQIDGDELDAEINVWANEVVQYLKTEMDDSFAFRFRSNSGFMAVDLVGGPPMTSHQRDRAIWVNNRLTRIEEFMAQLA
;
A
#
# COMPACT_ATOMS: atom_id res chain seq x y z
N MET A 1 -40.07 -19.04 -8.33
CA MET A 1 -41.18 -19.75 -7.65
C MET A 1 -42.19 -20.29 -8.68
N ALA A 2 -41.80 -21.22 -9.55
CA ALA A 2 -42.67 -21.71 -10.64
C ALA A 2 -42.94 -23.24 -10.62
N PHE A 3 -42.32 -23.99 -9.70
CA PHE A 3 -42.37 -25.46 -9.70
C PHE A 3 -43.48 -26.08 -8.83
N VAL A 4 -44.08 -25.29 -7.93
CA VAL A 4 -45.17 -25.74 -7.05
C VAL A 4 -46.41 -26.23 -7.81
N PRO A 5 -46.92 -25.54 -8.85
CA PRO A 5 -48.12 -26.02 -9.56
C PRO A 5 -47.90 -27.33 -10.33
N LEU A 6 -46.67 -27.60 -10.79
CA LEU A 6 -46.36 -28.80 -11.58
C LEU A 6 -46.31 -30.07 -10.72
N ILE A 7 -45.80 -29.94 -9.49
CA ILE A 7 -45.75 -31.04 -8.51
C ILE A 7 -47.17 -31.38 -8.02
N VAL A 8 -47.99 -30.37 -7.76
CA VAL A 8 -49.40 -30.57 -7.35
C VAL A 8 -50.21 -31.23 -8.46
N ALA A 9 -50.01 -30.83 -9.72
CA ALA A 9 -50.65 -31.47 -10.88
C ALA A 9 -50.24 -32.93 -11.06
N ALA A 10 -48.95 -33.26 -10.84
CA ALA A 10 -48.46 -34.64 -10.93
C ALA A 10 -49.01 -35.54 -9.81
N ILE A 11 -49.14 -35.03 -8.57
CA ILE A 11 -49.72 -35.76 -7.45
C ILE A 11 -51.23 -35.96 -7.65
N ALA A 12 -51.94 -34.95 -8.17
CA ALA A 12 -53.36 -35.05 -8.49
C ALA A 12 -53.61 -36.09 -9.60
N ALA A 13 -52.80 -36.09 -10.67
CA ALA A 13 -52.88 -37.10 -11.72
C ALA A 13 -52.61 -38.53 -11.17
N TRP A 14 -51.66 -38.67 -10.25
CA TRP A 14 -51.36 -39.96 -9.61
C TRP A 14 -52.49 -40.48 -8.71
N TYR A 15 -53.20 -39.59 -8.02
CA TYR A 15 -54.35 -39.94 -7.18
C TYR A 15 -55.56 -40.39 -8.03
N PHE A 16 -55.83 -39.71 -9.15
CA PHE A 16 -57.00 -39.99 -9.99
C PHE A 16 -56.83 -41.16 -10.97
N LEU A 17 -55.62 -41.49 -11.42
CA LEU A 17 -55.37 -42.65 -12.29
C LEU A 17 -55.23 -43.98 -11.52
N GLY A 18 -55.32 -43.97 -10.20
CA GLY A 18 -55.00 -45.10 -9.33
C GLY A 18 -56.07 -46.18 -9.14
N ASP A 19 -57.25 -46.06 -9.74
CA ASP A 19 -58.41 -46.90 -9.39
C ASP A 19 -58.53 -48.24 -10.16
N ALA A 20 -57.50 -48.64 -10.93
CA ALA A 20 -57.61 -49.83 -11.79
C ALA A 20 -56.64 -51.00 -11.52
N SER A 21 -55.62 -50.92 -10.65
CA SER A 21 -54.74 -52.08 -10.31
C SER A 21 -53.64 -51.78 -9.25
N GLY A 22 -53.89 -50.81 -8.36
CA GLY A 22 -52.91 -49.85 -7.83
C GLY A 22 -51.77 -50.29 -6.88
N GLY A 23 -51.36 -51.56 -6.78
CA GLY A 23 -50.23 -51.94 -5.90
C GLY A 23 -48.85 -51.69 -6.53
N ILE A 24 -48.61 -52.31 -7.69
CA ILE A 24 -47.30 -52.33 -8.36
C ILE A 24 -47.00 -50.99 -9.03
N VAL A 25 -48.01 -50.35 -9.64
CA VAL A 25 -47.87 -49.04 -10.29
C VAL A 25 -47.52 -47.93 -9.28
N ARG A 26 -48.04 -48.02 -8.04
CA ARG A 26 -47.67 -47.09 -6.97
C ARG A 26 -46.22 -47.30 -6.49
N PHE A 27 -45.74 -48.54 -6.47
CA PHE A 27 -44.36 -48.85 -6.09
C PHE A 27 -43.35 -48.34 -7.14
N PHE A 28 -43.61 -48.56 -8.43
CA PHE A 28 -42.75 -48.01 -9.49
C PHE A 28 -42.86 -46.48 -9.61
N GLY A 29 -44.04 -45.90 -9.39
CA GLY A 29 -44.25 -44.45 -9.38
C GLY A 29 -43.49 -43.75 -8.25
N THR A 30 -43.47 -44.33 -7.05
CA THR A 30 -42.70 -43.78 -5.92
C THR A 30 -41.19 -43.87 -6.15
N ILE A 31 -40.68 -44.99 -6.68
CA ILE A 31 -39.27 -45.12 -7.06
C ILE A 31 -38.90 -44.08 -8.14
N GLY A 32 -39.74 -43.92 -9.17
CA GLY A 32 -39.54 -42.93 -10.23
C GLY A 32 -39.55 -41.48 -9.72
N ALA A 33 -40.49 -41.14 -8.83
CA ALA A 33 -40.55 -39.81 -8.21
C ALA A 33 -39.31 -39.53 -7.34
N THR A 34 -38.82 -40.53 -6.61
CA THR A 34 -37.62 -40.40 -5.77
C THR A 34 -36.37 -40.20 -6.62
N ALA A 35 -36.27 -40.91 -7.76
CA ALA A 35 -35.19 -40.73 -8.72
C ALA A 35 -35.21 -39.32 -9.34
N CYS A 36 -36.38 -38.81 -9.75
CA CYS A 36 -36.52 -37.46 -10.29
C CYS A 36 -36.11 -36.39 -9.26
N LEU A 37 -36.49 -36.54 -7.99
CA LEU A 37 -36.08 -35.62 -6.92
C LEU A 37 -34.57 -35.68 -6.66
N ALA A 38 -33.96 -36.86 -6.74
CA ALA A 38 -32.51 -37.01 -6.59
C ALA A 38 -31.73 -36.31 -7.72
N VAL A 39 -32.20 -36.41 -8.98
CA VAL A 39 -31.59 -35.70 -10.11
C VAL A 39 -31.74 -34.18 -9.95
N LEU A 40 -32.92 -33.71 -9.52
CA LEU A 40 -33.16 -32.29 -9.25
C LEU A 40 -32.24 -31.75 -8.14
N PHE A 41 -32.08 -32.50 -7.05
CA PHE A 41 -31.18 -32.13 -5.97
C PHE A 41 -29.71 -32.10 -6.43
N PHE A 42 -29.30 -33.08 -7.24
CA PHE A 42 -27.96 -33.14 -7.79
C PHE A 42 -27.68 -31.97 -8.77
N ALA A 43 -28.65 -31.61 -9.61
CA ALA A 43 -28.54 -30.47 -10.53
C ALA A 43 -28.42 -29.13 -9.78
N ILE A 44 -29.20 -28.93 -8.71
CA ILE A 44 -29.11 -27.73 -7.86
C ILE A 44 -27.74 -27.66 -7.15
N ARG A 45 -27.25 -28.78 -6.63
CA ARG A 45 -25.89 -28.88 -6.05
C ARG A 45 -24.80 -28.55 -7.08
N MET A 46 -24.90 -29.07 -8.30
CA MET A 46 -23.95 -28.79 -9.39
C MET A 46 -23.93 -27.32 -9.81
N LEU A 47 -25.06 -26.61 -9.74
CA LEU A 47 -25.12 -25.17 -10.06
C LEU A 47 -24.60 -24.27 -8.93
N THR A 48 -24.67 -24.73 -7.67
CA THR A 48 -24.31 -23.93 -6.49
C THR A 48 -22.85 -24.07 -6.07
N ILE A 49 -22.17 -25.16 -6.44
CA ILE A 49 -20.73 -25.36 -6.16
C ILE A 49 -19.84 -24.35 -6.92
N PRO A 50 -20.01 -24.10 -8.23
CA PRO A 50 -19.20 -23.13 -8.97
C PRO A 50 -19.35 -21.72 -8.40
N ALA A 51 -20.57 -21.34 -7.98
CA ALA A 51 -20.83 -20.02 -7.40
C ALA A 51 -20.11 -19.79 -6.07
N LYS A 52 -20.03 -20.82 -5.21
CA LYS A 52 -19.27 -20.74 -3.96
C LYS A 52 -17.76 -20.68 -4.21
N MET A 53 -17.25 -21.47 -5.15
CA MET A 53 -15.83 -21.42 -5.53
C MET A 53 -15.43 -20.07 -6.14
N HIS A 54 -16.32 -19.44 -6.92
CA HIS A 54 -16.07 -18.14 -7.52
C HIS A 54 -16.08 -16.99 -6.48
N ALA A 55 -16.83 -17.14 -5.39
CA ALA A 55 -16.83 -16.19 -4.28
C ALA A 55 -15.55 -16.32 -3.43
N GLU A 56 -15.11 -17.54 -3.14
CA GLU A 56 -13.86 -17.81 -2.41
C GLU A 56 -12.62 -17.38 -3.21
N SER A 57 -12.62 -17.56 -4.54
CA SER A 57 -11.53 -17.10 -5.39
C SER A 57 -11.42 -15.57 -5.43
N MET A 58 -12.55 -14.84 -5.50
CA MET A 58 -12.56 -13.38 -5.46
C MET A 58 -12.05 -12.82 -4.13
N GLN A 59 -12.43 -13.43 -2.99
CA GLN A 59 -11.88 -13.04 -1.69
C GLN A 59 -10.37 -13.25 -1.61
N THR A 60 -9.87 -14.36 -2.14
CA THR A 60 -8.43 -14.66 -2.15
C THR A 60 -7.66 -13.66 -3.00
N ILE A 61 -8.20 -13.29 -4.17
CA ILE A 61 -7.60 -12.28 -5.06
C ILE A 61 -7.59 -10.91 -4.39
N ALA A 62 -8.68 -10.49 -3.74
CA ALA A 62 -8.74 -9.21 -3.02
C ALA A 62 -7.73 -9.14 -1.85
N ILE A 63 -7.51 -10.24 -1.14
CA ILE A 63 -6.49 -10.34 -0.08
C ILE A 63 -5.08 -10.28 -0.67
N LEU A 64 -4.85 -10.89 -1.84
CA LEU A 64 -3.56 -10.84 -2.52
C LEU A 64 -3.27 -9.44 -3.06
N GLU A 65 -4.25 -8.74 -3.64
CA GLU A 65 -4.10 -7.35 -4.12
C GLU A 65 -3.80 -6.38 -2.98
N THR A 66 -4.45 -6.53 -1.81
CA THR A 66 -4.15 -5.72 -0.62
C THR A 66 -2.78 -6.03 -0.01
N LYS A 67 -2.31 -7.28 -0.07
CA LYS A 67 -0.94 -7.63 0.33
C LYS A 67 0.11 -7.13 -0.67
N LEU A 68 -0.20 -7.13 -1.97
CA LEU A 68 0.69 -6.66 -3.02
C LEU A 68 0.87 -5.14 -2.99
N SER A 69 -0.21 -4.38 -2.74
CA SER A 69 -0.14 -2.93 -2.58
C SER A 69 0.62 -2.52 -1.31
N ALA A 70 0.57 -3.33 -0.25
CA ALA A 70 1.40 -3.15 0.93
C ALA A 70 2.90 -3.44 0.69
N LEU A 71 3.23 -4.34 -0.24
CA LEU A 71 4.62 -4.66 -0.61
C LEU A 71 5.24 -3.65 -1.58
N SER A 72 4.44 -3.02 -2.47
CA SER A 72 4.90 -1.91 -3.31
C SER A 72 5.18 -0.62 -2.54
N ALA A 73 4.78 -0.56 -1.26
CA ALA A 73 5.00 0.57 -0.36
C ALA A 73 6.28 0.42 0.49
N VAL A 74 7.14 -0.56 0.22
CA VAL A 74 8.48 -0.61 0.82
C VAL A 74 9.43 0.17 -0.08
N PRO A 75 9.76 1.43 0.26
CA PRO A 75 10.68 2.20 -0.56
C PRO A 75 12.05 1.49 -0.59
N ASP A 76 12.64 1.43 -1.78
CA ASP A 76 13.97 0.88 -1.96
C ASP A 76 14.97 1.76 -1.20
N LYS A 77 15.41 1.27 -0.03
CA LYS A 77 16.39 1.96 0.84
C LYS A 77 17.65 2.37 0.08
N LYS A 78 18.01 1.63 -0.97
CA LYS A 78 19.14 1.96 -1.85
C LYS A 78 18.87 3.23 -2.64
N GLN A 79 17.68 3.33 -3.23
CA GLN A 79 17.26 4.53 -3.96
C GLN A 79 17.16 5.73 -3.02
N GLN A 80 16.56 5.55 -1.84
CA GLN A 80 16.47 6.61 -0.84
C GLN A 80 17.84 7.19 -0.45
N ARG A 81 18.82 6.28 -0.29
CA ARG A 81 20.19 6.68 0.04
C ARG A 81 20.89 7.41 -1.10
N LEU A 82 20.64 7.06 -2.36
CA LEU A 82 21.19 7.77 -3.52
C LEU A 82 20.61 9.19 -3.61
N ASP A 83 19.31 9.34 -3.39
CA ASP A 83 18.65 10.65 -3.45
C ASP A 83 19.09 11.56 -2.30
N LEU A 84 19.23 11.03 -1.07
CA LEU A 84 19.82 11.76 0.05
C LEU A 84 21.29 12.15 -0.22
N ALA A 85 22.07 11.28 -0.84
CA ALA A 85 23.45 11.61 -1.21
C ALA A 85 23.53 12.75 -2.22
N ARG A 86 22.59 12.79 -3.18
CA ARG A 86 22.46 13.91 -4.13
C ARG A 86 22.11 15.23 -3.44
N LEU A 87 21.15 15.20 -2.52
CA LEU A 87 20.77 16.38 -1.73
C LEU A 87 21.90 16.87 -0.82
N ALA A 88 22.70 15.95 -0.26
CA ALA A 88 23.88 16.28 0.51
C ALA A 88 24.96 16.96 -0.34
N GLU A 89 25.14 16.53 -1.60
CA GLU A 89 26.09 17.16 -2.51
C GLU A 89 25.70 18.61 -2.83
N ILE A 90 24.42 18.87 -3.07
CA ILE A 90 23.91 20.24 -3.24
C ILE A 90 24.20 21.09 -2.00
N GLY A 91 23.93 20.55 -0.80
CA GLY A 91 24.19 21.26 0.45
C GLY A 91 25.68 21.54 0.70
N ARG A 92 26.59 20.64 0.28
CA ARG A 92 28.04 20.86 0.36
C ARG A 92 28.49 22.03 -0.51
N GLU A 93 27.91 22.17 -1.70
CA GLU A 93 28.18 23.29 -2.59
C GLU A 93 27.64 24.61 -2.00
N VAL A 94 26.42 24.60 -1.46
CA VAL A 94 25.85 25.76 -0.73
C VAL A 94 26.78 26.18 0.42
N ARG A 95 27.26 25.22 1.22
CA ARG A 95 28.21 25.49 2.32
C ARG A 95 29.51 26.14 1.82
N ARG A 96 30.04 25.68 0.68
CA ARG A 96 31.27 26.24 0.08
C ARG A 96 31.09 27.71 -0.29
N ARG A 97 29.91 28.07 -0.79
CA ARG A 97 29.56 29.43 -1.19
C ARG A 97 29.29 30.36 -0.01
N CYS A 98 28.93 29.84 1.16
CA CYS A 98 28.81 30.64 2.40
C CYS A 98 30.10 31.38 2.76
N ALA A 99 31.28 30.85 2.42
CA ALA A 99 32.55 31.51 2.69
C ALA A 99 32.95 32.55 1.62
N GLN A 100 32.21 32.63 0.51
CA GLN A 100 32.59 33.41 -0.69
C GLN A 100 31.66 34.60 -0.95
N ILE A 101 30.39 34.50 -0.55
CA ILE A 101 29.35 35.48 -0.88
C ILE A 101 28.69 35.95 0.42
N ASP A 102 28.51 37.25 0.57
CA ASP A 102 27.64 37.84 1.58
C ASP A 102 26.46 38.52 0.86
N GLY A 103 25.24 38.37 1.39
CA GLY A 103 24.02 38.88 0.75
C GLY A 103 22.86 37.89 0.68
N ASP A 104 21.66 38.43 0.46
CA ASP A 104 20.36 37.76 0.62
C ASP A 104 20.10 36.62 -0.40
N GLU A 105 20.76 36.68 -1.56
CA GLU A 105 20.61 35.66 -2.61
C GLU A 105 21.03 34.27 -2.10
N LEU A 106 22.09 34.21 -1.30
CA LEU A 106 22.55 32.94 -0.73
C LEU A 106 21.60 32.42 0.36
N ASP A 107 20.93 33.29 1.10
CA ASP A 107 19.89 32.86 2.06
C ASP A 107 18.69 32.26 1.34
N ALA A 108 18.31 32.82 0.19
CA ALA A 108 17.26 32.24 -0.64
C ALA A 108 17.65 30.84 -1.10
N GLU A 109 18.88 30.64 -1.57
CA GLU A 109 19.38 29.32 -1.99
C GLU A 109 19.42 28.31 -0.83
N ILE A 110 19.92 28.70 0.35
CA ILE A 110 19.94 27.85 1.55
C ILE A 110 18.52 27.40 1.89
N ASN A 111 17.55 28.32 1.84
CA ASN A 111 16.16 28.03 2.13
C ASN A 111 15.52 27.13 1.08
N VAL A 112 15.81 27.33 -0.21
CA VAL A 112 15.33 26.46 -1.29
C VAL A 112 15.84 25.04 -1.09
N TRP A 113 17.15 24.86 -0.92
CA TRP A 113 17.75 23.56 -0.66
C TRP A 113 17.15 22.89 0.58
N ALA A 114 17.02 23.61 1.69
CA ALA A 114 16.45 23.07 2.92
C ALA A 114 14.98 22.63 2.74
N ASN A 115 14.21 23.37 1.96
CA ASN A 115 12.83 23.01 1.64
C ASN A 115 12.76 21.78 0.75
N GLU A 116 13.63 21.66 -0.26
CA GLU A 116 13.73 20.46 -1.10
C GLU A 116 14.03 19.21 -0.26
N VAL A 117 15.00 19.30 0.66
CA VAL A 117 15.32 18.20 1.58
C VAL A 117 14.10 17.84 2.43
N VAL A 118 13.42 18.83 3.00
CA VAL A 118 12.22 18.56 3.82
C VAL A 118 11.12 17.89 3.01
N GLN A 119 10.83 18.37 1.80
CA GLN A 119 9.77 17.78 0.97
C GLN A 119 10.11 16.33 0.62
N TYR A 120 11.35 16.08 0.20
CA TYR A 120 11.84 14.73 -0.05
C TYR A 120 11.64 13.80 1.16
N LEU A 121 12.09 14.23 2.35
CA LEU A 121 11.98 13.42 3.57
C LEU A 121 10.53 13.11 3.95
N LYS A 122 9.60 14.03 3.70
CA LYS A 122 8.17 13.82 3.94
C LYS A 122 7.54 12.84 2.96
N THR A 123 7.90 12.95 1.69
CA THR A 123 7.29 12.15 0.61
C THR A 123 7.83 10.73 0.59
N GLU A 124 9.15 10.59 0.67
CA GLU A 124 9.84 9.32 0.43
C GLU A 124 10.16 8.56 1.71
N MET A 125 10.10 9.22 2.87
CA MET A 125 10.43 8.61 4.17
C MET A 125 9.26 8.76 5.16
N ASP A 126 9.38 9.66 6.13
CA ASP A 126 8.38 9.92 7.17
C ASP A 126 8.59 11.32 7.76
N ASP A 127 7.52 11.88 8.33
CA ASP A 127 7.51 13.20 8.97
C ASP A 127 8.53 13.32 10.11
N SER A 128 8.89 12.21 10.77
CA SER A 128 9.93 12.22 11.82
C SER A 128 11.32 12.60 11.29
N PHE A 129 11.68 12.20 10.06
CA PHE A 129 12.94 12.59 9.45
C PHE A 129 12.95 14.08 9.10
N ALA A 130 11.86 14.59 8.53
CA ALA A 130 11.69 16.01 8.25
C ALA A 130 11.74 16.86 9.53
N PHE A 131 11.13 16.40 10.61
CA PHE A 131 11.20 17.06 11.91
C PHE A 131 12.63 17.09 12.47
N ARG A 132 13.33 15.95 12.46
CA ARG A 132 14.73 15.84 12.90
C ARG A 132 15.68 16.70 12.06
N PHE A 133 15.40 16.86 10.77
CA PHE A 133 16.16 17.74 9.88
C PHE A 133 16.01 19.22 10.25
N ARG A 134 14.78 19.64 10.56
CA ARG A 134 14.50 21.03 10.97
C ARG A 134 15.00 21.34 12.37
N SER A 135 15.07 20.34 13.24
CA SER A 135 15.48 20.52 14.63
C SER A 135 16.85 21.19 14.76
N ASN A 136 16.93 22.14 15.69
CA ASN A 136 18.19 22.76 16.11
C ASN A 136 18.94 21.92 17.18
N SER A 137 18.41 20.76 17.57
CA SER A 137 18.99 19.92 18.63
C SER A 137 20.07 18.96 18.11
N GLY A 138 21.24 18.98 18.75
CA GLY A 138 22.36 18.11 18.41
C GLY A 138 23.17 18.61 17.21
N PHE A 139 24.49 18.51 17.34
CA PHE A 139 25.56 19.00 16.46
C PHE A 139 26.18 20.35 16.86
N MET A 140 27.48 20.25 17.15
CA MET A 140 28.34 21.35 17.53
C MET A 140 28.67 22.21 16.31
N ALA A 141 28.79 23.51 16.52
CA ALA A 141 29.42 24.39 15.56
C ALA A 141 30.78 23.81 15.17
N VAL A 142 30.95 23.51 13.88
CA VAL A 142 32.25 23.10 13.37
C VAL A 142 33.16 24.31 13.46
N ASP A 143 34.31 24.16 14.12
CA ASP A 143 35.40 25.09 13.97
C ASP A 143 35.79 25.08 12.48
N LEU A 144 35.38 26.14 11.77
CA LEU A 144 35.75 26.38 10.38
C LEU A 144 37.24 26.76 10.34
N VAL A 145 38.13 25.81 10.63
CA VAL A 145 39.58 26.02 10.62
C VAL A 145 40.08 26.06 9.18
N GLY A 146 40.74 27.16 8.79
CA GLY A 146 41.47 27.27 7.53
C GLY A 146 40.75 27.94 6.36
N GLY A 147 39.64 28.63 6.60
CA GLY A 147 38.96 29.45 5.58
C GLY A 147 39.41 30.91 5.56
N PRO A 148 39.09 31.67 4.48
CA PRO A 148 39.21 33.13 4.51
C PRO A 148 38.41 33.71 5.68
N PRO A 149 38.79 34.90 6.20
CA PRO A 149 38.05 35.55 7.28
C PRO A 149 36.59 35.78 6.85
N MET A 150 35.66 35.14 7.55
CA MET A 150 34.21 35.23 7.31
C MET A 150 33.56 36.28 8.20
N THR A 151 32.54 36.97 7.69
CA THR A 151 31.63 37.77 8.51
C THR A 151 30.86 36.88 9.49
N SER A 152 30.30 37.46 10.56
CA SER A 152 29.47 36.69 11.52
C SER A 152 28.30 36.00 10.81
N HIS A 153 27.68 36.69 9.86
CA HIS A 153 26.57 36.19 9.08
C HIS A 153 26.94 34.98 8.21
N GLN A 154 28.05 35.08 7.46
CA GLN A 154 28.59 33.97 6.66
C GLN A 154 28.90 32.74 7.51
N ARG A 155 29.46 32.96 8.71
CA ARG A 155 29.77 31.90 9.66
C ARG A 155 28.51 31.20 10.16
N ASP A 156 27.48 31.97 10.53
CA ASP A 156 26.22 31.42 11.04
C ASP A 156 25.52 30.56 9.98
N ARG A 157 25.49 31.02 8.72
CA ARG A 157 24.99 30.24 7.58
C ARG A 157 25.78 28.95 7.39
N ALA A 158 27.10 29.03 7.38
CA ALA A 158 27.97 27.86 7.19
C ALA A 158 27.77 26.82 8.29
N ILE A 159 27.67 27.26 9.55
CA ILE A 159 27.35 26.40 10.70
C ILE A 159 25.97 25.76 10.51
N TRP A 160 24.98 26.56 10.14
CA TRP A 160 23.62 26.09 9.94
C TRP A 160 23.54 24.99 8.88
N VAL A 161 24.10 25.25 7.69
CA VAL A 161 24.14 24.29 6.57
C VAL A 161 24.91 23.03 6.98
N ASN A 162 26.04 23.20 7.66
CA ASN A 162 26.86 22.07 8.09
C ASN A 162 26.11 21.13 9.05
N ASN A 163 25.41 21.68 10.05
CA ASN A 163 24.62 20.86 10.98
C ASN A 163 23.55 20.04 10.26
N ARG A 164 22.96 20.58 9.18
CA ARG A 164 21.95 19.89 8.36
C ARG A 164 22.58 18.84 7.44
N LEU A 165 23.77 19.09 6.92
CA LEU A 165 24.53 18.08 6.18
C LEU A 165 24.86 16.87 7.04
N THR A 166 25.37 17.09 8.26
CA THR A 166 25.64 16.00 9.21
C THR A 166 24.38 15.18 9.49
N ARG A 167 23.22 15.85 9.58
CA ARG A 167 21.95 15.15 9.76
C ARG A 167 21.58 14.26 8.57
N ILE A 168 21.77 14.75 7.33
CA ILE A 168 21.52 13.94 6.13
C ILE A 168 22.43 12.70 6.14
N GLU A 169 23.69 12.85 6.57
CA GLU A 169 24.62 11.73 6.71
C GLU A 169 24.16 10.72 7.77
N GLU A 170 23.63 11.16 8.92
CA GLU A 170 23.00 10.27 9.90
C GLU A 170 21.80 9.51 9.31
N PHE A 171 20.99 10.15 8.48
CA PHE A 171 19.85 9.51 7.83
C PHE A 171 20.31 8.43 6.85
N MET A 172 21.32 8.72 6.04
CA MET A 172 21.92 7.73 5.14
C MET A 172 22.50 6.52 5.91
N ALA A 173 23.07 6.75 7.09
CA ALA A 173 23.58 5.68 7.94
C ALA A 173 22.46 4.82 8.54
N GLN A 174 21.31 5.40 8.88
CA GLN A 174 20.13 4.67 9.37
C GLN A 174 19.44 3.81 8.30
N LEU A 175 19.68 4.12 7.02
CA LEU A 175 19.17 3.35 5.88
C LEU A 175 20.04 2.14 5.50
N ALA A 176 21.22 1.98 6.11
CA ALA A 176 22.11 0.83 5.93
C ALA A 176 21.59 -0.42 6.65
#